data_AF-W5WI06-F1
#
_entry.id   AF-W5WI06-F1
#
_cell.length_a   1.000
_cell.length_b   1.000
_cell.length_c   1.000
_cell.angle_alpha   90.00
_cell.angle_beta   90.00
_cell.angle_gamma   90.00
#
_symmetry.space_group_name_H-M   'P 1'
#
loop_
_entity.id
_entity.type
_entity.pdbx_description
1 polymer ?
#
loop_
_entity_poly.entity_id
_entity_poly.type
_entity_poly.pdbx_seq_one_letter_code
_entity_poly.pdbx_strand_id
1 'polypeptide(L)'
;MALRVTDIDAPREPLDRSDAYLKLSVDWRPGALGLEPLHYYLRDRAGATQGYVELKVSAHTGEVCALVLITEPRARTAMPPLDVPAKPGTVWVDVTAWMGFDQIDEVGDLAVAEGEGSTYYAFSRAQPVKWVVAGFVRFGVGLGEELVGVLVEQDRKGQHW
;
A
#
# COMPACT_ATOMS: atom_id res chain seq x y z
N MET A 1 8.13 2.05 -13.20
CA MET A 1 7.31 3.26 -13.30
C MET A 1 6.58 3.43 -11.99
N ALA A 2 6.72 4.56 -11.29
CA ALA A 2 6.05 4.68 -9.99
C ALA A 2 4.52 4.68 -10.13
N LEU A 3 3.81 4.02 -9.20
CA LEU A 3 2.35 4.08 -9.07
C LEU A 3 1.94 5.53 -8.79
N ARG A 4 1.39 6.23 -9.77
CA ARG A 4 1.00 7.62 -9.63
C ARG A 4 -0.44 7.73 -9.14
N VAL A 5 -0.65 8.38 -8.01
CA VAL A 5 -1.97 8.75 -7.48
C VAL A 5 -2.60 9.82 -8.37
N THR A 6 -3.81 9.55 -8.86
CA THR A 6 -4.56 10.44 -9.76
C THR A 6 -5.77 11.06 -9.07
N ASP A 7 -6.39 10.33 -8.16
CA ASP A 7 -7.56 10.80 -7.43
C ASP A 7 -7.70 10.15 -6.05
N ILE A 8 -8.54 10.74 -5.21
CA ILE A 8 -8.82 10.28 -3.85
C ILE A 8 -10.32 10.36 -3.61
N ASP A 9 -10.95 9.20 -3.48
CA ASP A 9 -12.39 9.04 -3.26
C ASP A 9 -12.70 8.90 -1.75
N ALA A 10 -13.98 8.79 -1.40
CA ALA A 10 -14.44 8.58 -0.04
C ALA A 10 -13.68 7.44 0.67
N PRO A 11 -13.39 7.59 1.97
CA PRO A 11 -12.68 6.58 2.73
C PRO A 11 -13.51 5.29 2.77
N ARG A 12 -12.81 4.16 2.73
CA ARG A 12 -13.41 2.84 2.93
C ARG A 12 -12.71 2.16 4.09
N GLU A 13 -13.48 1.41 4.85
CA GLU A 13 -12.95 0.69 5.99
C GLU A 13 -12.10 -0.50 5.47
N PRO A 14 -10.78 -0.52 5.75
CA PRO A 14 -9.95 -1.67 5.45
C PRO A 14 -10.37 -2.88 6.28
N LEU A 15 -10.36 -4.05 5.65
CA LEU A 15 -10.46 -5.34 6.32
C LEU A 15 -9.06 -5.96 6.42
N ASP A 16 -8.58 -6.13 7.66
CA ASP A 16 -7.36 -6.89 7.92
C ASP A 16 -7.62 -8.40 7.76
N ARG A 17 -6.87 -9.02 6.85
CA ARG A 17 -6.84 -10.46 6.57
C ARG A 17 -5.46 -11.06 6.84
N SER A 18 -4.60 -10.36 7.56
CA SER A 18 -3.26 -10.82 7.92
C SER A 18 -3.36 -12.06 8.82
N ASP A 19 -2.37 -12.95 8.70
CA ASP A 19 -2.29 -14.18 9.49
C ASP A 19 -0.83 -14.57 9.77
N ALA A 20 -0.62 -15.79 10.28
CA ALA A 20 0.71 -16.29 10.61
C ALA A 20 1.66 -16.45 9.40
N TYR A 21 1.12 -16.45 8.18
CA TYR A 21 1.85 -16.64 6.92
C TYR A 21 1.90 -15.37 6.08
N LEU A 22 0.88 -14.50 6.19
CA LEU A 22 0.80 -13.21 5.51
C LEU A 22 0.87 -12.08 6.54
N LYS A 23 2.07 -11.51 6.71
CA LYS A 23 2.33 -10.43 7.67
C LYS A 23 1.44 -9.20 7.48
N LEU A 24 1.03 -8.93 6.25
CA LEU A 24 0.07 -7.88 5.95
C LEU A 24 -0.79 -8.31 4.76
N SER A 25 -2.10 -8.31 4.95
CA SER A 25 -3.09 -8.52 3.89
C SER A 25 -4.30 -7.66 4.19
N VAL A 26 -4.48 -6.58 3.44
CA VAL A 26 -5.56 -5.60 3.65
C VAL A 26 -6.43 -5.51 2.41
N ASP A 27 -7.75 -5.51 2.63
CA ASP A 27 -8.77 -5.49 1.59
C ASP A 27 -9.73 -4.31 1.81
N TRP A 28 -9.84 -3.41 0.84
CA TRP A 28 -10.76 -2.26 0.84
C TRP A 28 -12.04 -2.51 0.01
N ARG A 29 -12.11 -3.65 -0.70
CA ARG A 29 -13.26 -4.08 -1.50
C ARG A 29 -13.55 -5.58 -1.29
N PRO A 30 -13.94 -5.97 -0.06
CA PRO A 30 -14.30 -7.35 0.19
C PRO A 30 -15.51 -7.75 -0.68
N GLY A 31 -15.31 -8.72 -1.58
CA GLY A 31 -16.40 -9.26 -2.39
C GLY A 31 -16.85 -8.39 -3.56
N ALA A 32 -15.99 -7.53 -4.11
CA ALA A 32 -16.18 -6.95 -5.44
C ALA A 32 -16.06 -8.04 -6.53
N LEU A 33 -17.03 -8.94 -6.52
CA LEU A 33 -17.24 -10.05 -7.44
C LEU A 33 -17.67 -9.46 -8.79
N GLY A 34 -16.76 -9.42 -9.77
CA GLY A 34 -17.16 -9.15 -11.15
C GLY A 34 -16.06 -8.63 -12.07
N LEU A 35 -14.98 -8.06 -11.54
CA LEU A 35 -13.85 -7.59 -12.35
C LEU A 35 -12.56 -8.16 -11.77
N GLU A 36 -11.83 -8.91 -12.59
CA GLU A 36 -10.47 -9.36 -12.24
C GLU A 36 -9.60 -8.10 -12.02
N PRO A 37 -8.96 -7.96 -10.85
CA PRO A 37 -8.08 -6.83 -10.61
C PRO A 37 -6.82 -6.94 -11.47
N LEU A 38 -6.24 -5.80 -11.81
CA LEU A 38 -4.85 -5.71 -12.22
C LEU A 38 -3.97 -6.05 -11.01
N HIS A 39 -3.07 -7.01 -11.19
CA HIS A 39 -2.09 -7.41 -10.18
C HIS A 39 -0.81 -6.60 -10.37
N TYR A 40 -0.57 -5.62 -9.49
CA TYR A 40 0.66 -4.83 -9.49
C TYR A 40 1.64 -5.40 -8.46
N TYR A 41 2.72 -5.98 -8.95
CA TYR A 41 3.77 -6.59 -8.15
C TYR A 41 4.96 -5.65 -8.04
N LEU A 42 5.38 -5.36 -6.81
CA LEU A 42 6.56 -4.57 -6.52
C LEU A 42 7.56 -5.44 -5.75
N ARG A 43 8.66 -5.80 -6.39
CA ARG A 43 9.77 -6.52 -5.75
C ARG A 43 10.90 -5.57 -5.37
N ASP A 44 11.60 -5.90 -4.30
CA ASP A 44 12.80 -5.17 -3.93
C ASP A 44 13.88 -5.31 -4.99
N ARG A 45 14.69 -4.25 -5.16
CA ARG A 45 15.82 -4.22 -6.10
C ARG A 45 16.86 -5.30 -5.82
N ALA A 46 17.04 -5.72 -4.57
CA ALA A 46 17.90 -6.83 -4.20
C ALA A 46 17.24 -8.22 -4.37
N GLY A 47 15.98 -8.27 -4.81
CA GLY A 47 15.24 -9.48 -5.17
C GLY A 47 14.01 -9.72 -4.30
N ALA A 48 13.08 -10.56 -4.77
CA ALA A 48 11.81 -10.82 -4.09
C ALA A 48 11.95 -11.39 -2.67
N THR A 49 13.05 -12.11 -2.38
CA THR A 49 13.34 -12.61 -1.02
C THR A 49 13.76 -11.52 -0.03
N GLN A 50 14.07 -10.32 -0.53
CA GLN A 50 14.41 -9.14 0.25
C GLN A 50 13.20 -8.21 0.47
N GLY A 51 12.09 -8.47 -0.22
CA GLY A 51 10.85 -7.72 -0.13
C GLY A 51 10.00 -7.96 -1.38
N TYR A 52 8.71 -8.22 -1.17
CA TYR A 52 7.77 -8.43 -2.26
C TYR A 52 6.35 -8.06 -1.84
N VAL A 53 5.74 -7.11 -2.56
CA VAL A 53 4.41 -6.57 -2.30
C VAL A 53 3.55 -6.75 -3.53
N GLU A 54 2.28 -7.06 -3.32
CA GLU A 54 1.22 -7.01 -4.32
C GLU A 54 0.23 -5.92 -3.95
N LEU A 55 -0.13 -5.10 -4.94
CA LEU A 55 -1.28 -4.22 -4.90
C LEU A 55 -2.29 -4.72 -5.92
N LYS A 56 -3.52 -4.95 -5.49
CA LYS A 56 -4.64 -5.26 -6.39
C LYS A 56 -5.32 -3.96 -6.75
N VAL A 57 -5.37 -3.64 -8.04
CA VAL A 57 -5.89 -2.38 -8.55
C VAL A 57 -7.04 -2.67 -9.51
N SER A 58 -8.12 -1.89 -9.45
CA SER A 58 -9.17 -1.95 -10.46
C SER A 58 -8.60 -1.53 -11.82
N ALA A 59 -8.54 -2.45 -12.79
CA ALA A 59 -8.02 -2.14 -14.13
C ALA A 59 -8.83 -1.06 -14.87
N HIS A 60 -10.08 -0.84 -14.46
CA HIS A 60 -10.99 0.11 -15.11
C HIS A 60 -10.92 1.51 -14.49
N THR A 61 -10.71 1.58 -13.18
CA THR A 61 -10.82 2.84 -12.42
C THR A 61 -9.50 3.28 -11.82
N GLY A 62 -8.53 2.37 -11.65
CA GLY A 62 -7.30 2.63 -10.91
C GLY A 62 -7.45 2.59 -9.40
N GLU A 63 -8.61 2.24 -8.87
CA GLU A 63 -8.82 2.13 -7.43
C GLU A 63 -7.90 1.05 -6.81
N VAL A 64 -7.18 1.37 -5.74
CA VAL A 64 -6.44 0.38 -4.95
C VAL A 64 -7.42 -0.42 -4.09
N CYS A 65 -7.60 -1.69 -4.44
CA CYS A 65 -8.58 -2.60 -3.82
C CYS A 65 -7.99 -3.42 -2.68
N ALA A 66 -6.72 -3.81 -2.77
CA ALA A 66 -6.05 -4.61 -1.75
C ALA A 66 -4.54 -4.43 -1.77
N LEU A 67 -3.90 -4.77 -0.66
CA LEU A 67 -2.45 -4.81 -0.49
C LEU A 67 -2.09 -6.09 0.23
N VAL A 68 -1.13 -6.82 -0.33
CA VAL A 68 -0.58 -8.04 0.28
C VAL A 68 0.94 -7.95 0.34
N LEU A 69 1.49 -8.17 1.52
CA LEU A 69 2.93 -8.32 1.70
C LEU A 69 3.30 -9.79 1.56
N ILE A 70 3.77 -10.17 0.38
CA ILE A 70 4.18 -11.54 0.04
C ILE A 70 5.48 -11.90 0.77
N THR A 71 6.43 -10.97 0.79
CA THR A 71 7.68 -11.10 1.54
C THR A 71 8.00 -9.78 2.19
N GLU A 72 8.23 -9.80 3.50
CA GLU A 72 8.54 -8.59 4.24
C GLU A 72 9.86 -7.95 3.79
N PRO A 73 9.92 -6.60 3.66
CA PRO A 73 11.15 -5.92 3.31
C PRO A 73 12.19 -6.09 4.41
N ARG A 74 13.44 -6.38 4.03
CA ARG A 74 14.55 -6.51 5.00
C ARG A 74 15.30 -5.21 5.24
N ALA A 75 15.32 -4.32 4.24
CA ALA A 75 15.94 -3.02 4.38
C ALA A 75 15.18 -2.17 5.40
N ARG A 76 15.91 -1.42 6.22
CA ARG A 76 15.33 -0.53 7.22
C ARG A 76 15.30 0.90 6.70
N THR A 77 14.24 1.62 7.04
CA THR A 77 14.11 3.06 6.78
C THR A 77 13.70 3.80 8.06
N ALA A 78 13.74 5.13 8.02
CA ALA A 78 13.18 5.94 9.09
C ALA A 78 11.65 5.96 8.99
N MET A 79 10.98 6.02 10.15
CA MET A 79 9.54 6.29 10.20
C MET A 79 9.30 7.71 9.66
N PRO A 80 8.38 7.90 8.68
CA PRO A 80 8.07 9.24 8.22
C PRO A 80 7.35 10.07 9.29
N PRO A 81 7.39 11.41 9.21
CA PRO A 81 6.67 12.26 10.14
C PRO A 81 5.15 12.03 10.06
N LEU A 82 4.50 11.88 11.22
CA LEU A 82 3.06 11.65 11.31
C LEU A 82 2.23 12.94 11.18
N ASP A 83 2.88 14.09 11.29
CA ASP A 83 2.31 15.44 11.24
C ASP A 83 2.21 16.02 9.81
N VAL A 84 2.64 15.28 8.78
CA VAL A 84 2.40 15.70 7.39
C VAL A 84 0.89 15.75 7.09
N PRO A 85 0.44 16.63 6.18
CA PRO A 85 -0.98 16.81 5.88
C PRO A 85 -1.69 15.48 5.57
N ALA A 86 -2.79 15.21 6.27
CA ALA A 86 -3.57 14.01 6.10
C ALA A 86 -4.97 14.35 5.59
N LYS A 87 -5.49 13.52 4.68
CA LYS A 87 -6.91 13.57 4.30
C LYS A 87 -7.54 12.18 4.29
N PRO A 88 -8.80 12.03 4.72
CA PRO A 88 -9.49 10.77 4.61
C PRO A 88 -9.74 10.43 3.13
N GLY A 89 -9.59 9.16 2.76
CA GLY A 89 -9.96 8.68 1.43
C GLY A 89 -9.34 7.35 1.04
N THR A 90 -9.72 6.89 -0.15
CA THR A 90 -9.13 5.72 -0.83
C THR A 90 -8.33 6.19 -2.05
N VAL A 91 -7.18 5.58 -2.32
CA VAL A 91 -6.27 6.00 -3.40
C VAL A 91 -6.67 5.40 -4.74
N TRP A 92 -6.66 6.23 -5.78
CA TRP A 92 -6.77 5.83 -7.18
C TRP A 92 -5.46 6.13 -7.90
N VAL A 93 -5.01 5.21 -8.74
CA VAL A 93 -3.74 5.30 -9.46
C VAL A 93 -3.93 5.34 -10.98
N ASP A 94 -2.96 5.91 -11.69
CA ASP A 94 -2.93 5.92 -13.14
C ASP A 94 -2.65 4.52 -13.68
N VAL A 95 -3.65 3.95 -14.36
CA VAL A 95 -3.56 2.63 -15.03
C VAL A 95 -3.52 2.74 -16.54
N THR A 96 -3.39 3.95 -17.10
CA THR A 96 -3.50 4.20 -18.55
C THR A 96 -2.47 3.40 -19.35
N ALA A 97 -1.26 3.29 -18.83
CA ALA A 97 -0.18 2.53 -19.46
C ALA A 97 -0.35 1.00 -19.35
N TRP A 98 -1.30 0.54 -18.53
CA TRP A 98 -1.50 -0.87 -18.19
C TRP A 98 -2.82 -1.43 -18.75
N MET A 99 -3.52 -0.66 -19.59
CA MET A 99 -4.72 -1.14 -20.26
C MET A 99 -4.42 -2.39 -21.09
N GLY A 100 -5.17 -3.46 -20.83
CA GLY A 100 -5.00 -4.75 -21.52
C GLY A 100 -4.00 -5.70 -20.88
N PHE A 101 -3.36 -5.30 -19.77
CA PHE A 101 -2.57 -6.20 -18.93
C PHE A 101 -3.39 -6.68 -17.73
N ASP A 102 -3.12 -7.90 -17.30
CA ASP A 102 -3.61 -8.53 -16.07
C ASP A 102 -2.60 -8.39 -14.92
N GLN A 103 -1.32 -8.28 -15.25
CA GLN A 103 -0.21 -8.21 -14.33
C GLN A 103 0.84 -7.17 -14.73
N ILE A 104 1.38 -6.47 -13.74
CA ILE A 104 2.50 -5.53 -13.86
C ILE A 104 3.59 -5.91 -12.85
N ASP A 105 4.83 -6.04 -13.31
CA ASP A 105 5.99 -6.33 -12.46
C ASP A 105 6.97 -5.16 -12.42
N GLU A 106 7.24 -4.68 -11.21
CA GLU A 106 8.01 -3.49 -10.96
C GLU A 106 9.12 -3.73 -9.92
N VAL A 107 10.17 -2.92 -10.01
CA VAL A 107 11.30 -2.95 -9.08
C VAL A 107 11.33 -1.66 -8.28
N GLY A 108 11.25 -1.79 -6.96
CA GLY A 108 11.28 -0.69 -6.01
C GLY A 108 12.47 -0.76 -5.07
N ASP A 109 12.57 0.25 -4.20
CA ASP A 109 13.49 0.27 -3.07
C ASP A 109 12.64 0.03 -1.82
N LEU A 110 12.33 -1.24 -1.55
CA LEU A 110 11.41 -1.62 -0.48
C LEU A 110 12.13 -1.53 0.87
N ALA A 111 11.46 -0.95 1.85
CA ALA A 111 12.00 -0.89 3.21
C ALA A 111 10.89 -0.92 4.24
N VAL A 112 11.24 -1.21 5.49
CA VAL A 112 10.30 -1.24 6.61
C VAL A 112 10.82 -0.38 7.76
N ALA A 113 9.90 0.32 8.42
CA ALA A 113 10.12 1.01 9.68
C ALA A 113 9.03 0.60 10.68
N GLU A 114 9.43 0.37 11.93
CA GLU A 114 8.51 0.04 13.02
C GLU A 114 8.55 1.20 14.03
N GLY A 115 7.37 1.68 14.42
CA GLY A 115 7.17 2.73 15.41
C GLY A 115 6.23 2.27 16.52
N GLU A 116 5.88 3.18 17.44
CA GLU A 116 4.98 2.82 18.55
C GLU A 116 3.56 2.57 18.02
N GLY A 117 3.23 1.29 17.81
CA GLY A 117 1.90 0.86 17.35
C GLY A 117 1.66 1.05 15.85
N SER A 118 2.70 1.24 15.04
CA SER A 118 2.54 1.36 13.58
C SER A 118 3.73 0.79 12.83
N THR A 119 3.47 0.20 11.67
CA THR A 119 4.51 -0.25 10.74
C THR A 119 4.38 0.49 9.42
N TYR A 120 5.47 1.07 8.94
CA TYR A 120 5.56 1.71 7.64
C TYR A 120 6.32 0.82 6.66
N TYR A 121 5.69 0.52 5.52
CA TYR A 121 6.25 -0.21 4.41
C TYR A 121 6.50 0.78 3.27
N ALA A 122 7.77 1.12 3.04
CA ALA A 122 8.19 1.99 1.96
C ALA A 122 8.25 1.20 0.65
N PHE A 123 7.75 1.82 -0.43
CA PHE A 123 7.83 1.32 -1.81
C PHE A 123 8.96 1.98 -2.59
N SER A 124 9.46 3.11 -2.10
CA SER A 124 10.58 3.85 -2.67
C SER A 124 11.37 4.57 -1.58
N ARG A 125 12.46 5.26 -1.98
CA ARG A 125 13.24 6.13 -1.09
C ARG A 125 12.59 7.49 -0.84
N ALA A 126 11.55 7.85 -1.59
CA ALA A 126 10.85 9.12 -1.41
C ALA A 126 10.06 9.10 -0.10
N GLN A 127 9.93 10.29 0.50
CA GLN A 127 9.17 10.48 1.73
C GLN A 127 7.76 10.97 1.40
N PRO A 128 6.74 10.57 2.18
CA PRO A 128 5.39 11.07 2.01
C PRO A 128 5.36 12.57 2.32
N VAL A 129 4.74 13.34 1.43
CA VAL A 129 4.43 14.76 1.66
C VAL A 129 2.98 14.96 2.10
N LYS A 130 2.14 13.92 1.95
CA LYS A 130 0.78 13.84 2.47
C LYS A 130 0.37 12.39 2.73
N TRP A 131 -0.60 12.21 3.62
CA TRP A 131 -1.25 10.94 3.91
C TRP A 131 -2.67 10.90 3.35
N VAL A 132 -3.04 9.76 2.79
CA VAL A 132 -4.43 9.40 2.47
C VAL A 132 -4.87 8.32 3.45
N VAL A 133 -5.84 8.63 4.30
CA VAL A 133 -6.22 7.80 5.45
C VAL A 133 -7.47 6.99 5.13
N ALA A 134 -7.35 5.67 5.21
CA ALA A 134 -8.44 4.71 5.06
C ALA A 134 -8.43 3.78 6.29
N GLY A 135 -9.26 4.10 7.30
CA GLY A 135 -9.29 3.39 8.59
C GLY A 135 -7.92 3.37 9.27
N PHE A 136 -7.44 2.19 9.64
CA PHE A 136 -6.12 1.98 10.26
C PHE A 136 -4.94 2.04 9.27
N VAL A 137 -5.19 2.32 7.98
CA VAL A 137 -4.15 2.39 6.95
C VAL A 137 -3.99 3.82 6.43
N ARG A 138 -2.74 4.23 6.20
CA ARG A 138 -2.38 5.49 5.55
C ARG A 138 -1.52 5.22 4.32
N PHE A 139 -1.96 5.68 3.16
CA PHE A 139 -1.16 5.68 1.94
C PHE A 139 -0.29 6.93 1.89
N GLY A 140 1.02 6.74 1.79
CA GLY A 140 1.99 7.83 1.66
C GLY A 140 2.07 8.28 0.22
N VAL A 141 1.83 9.57 -0.03
CA VAL A 141 1.95 10.15 -1.37
C VAL A 141 3.13 11.10 -1.40
N GLY A 142 4.04 10.89 -2.34
CA GLY A 142 5.24 11.69 -2.56
C GLY A 142 4.98 12.98 -3.34
N LEU A 143 6.04 13.75 -3.57
CA LEU A 143 5.96 15.07 -4.21
C LEU A 143 5.53 15.00 -5.68
N GLY A 144 5.86 13.91 -6.37
CA GLY A 144 5.45 13.65 -7.76
C GLY A 144 4.09 12.98 -7.88
N GLU A 145 3.30 12.99 -6.79
CA GLU A 145 2.04 12.25 -6.66
C GLU A 145 2.21 10.72 -6.74
N GLU A 146 3.41 10.20 -6.52
CA GLU A 146 3.65 8.76 -6.48
C GLU A 146 3.26 8.16 -5.12
N LEU A 147 2.76 6.93 -5.14
CA LEU A 147 2.54 6.12 -3.94
C LEU A 147 3.90 5.64 -3.42
N VAL A 148 4.36 6.24 -2.32
CA VAL A 148 5.72 6.01 -1.78
C VAL A 148 5.76 4.93 -0.69
N GLY A 149 4.62 4.55 -0.14
CA GLY A 149 4.53 3.52 0.88
C GLY A 149 3.18 3.48 1.58
N VAL A 150 3.06 2.60 2.55
CA VAL A 150 1.85 2.42 3.36
C VAL A 150 2.22 2.32 4.82
N LEU A 151 1.57 3.11 5.67
CA LEU A 151 1.64 3.02 7.12
C LEU A 151 0.39 2.28 7.62
N VAL A 152 0.59 1.26 8.42
CA VAL A 152 -0.46 0.45 9.04
C VAL A 152 -0.39 0.67 10.54
N GLU A 153 -1.45 1.20 11.11
CA GLU A 153 -1.64 1.28 12.55
C GLU A 153 -2.05 -0.11 13.05
N GLN A 154 -1.30 -0.63 14.02
CA GLN A 154 -1.68 -1.85 14.71
C GLN A 154 -2.80 -1.49 15.69
N ASP A 155 -3.98 -2.05 15.46
CA ASP A 155 -5.08 -1.88 16.41
C ASP A 155 -4.60 -2.41 17.77
N ARG A 156 -4.63 -1.57 18.82
CA ARG A 156 -4.35 -1.99 20.21
C ARG A 156 -5.47 -2.90 20.76
N LYS A 157 -6.12 -3.72 19.92
CA LYS A 157 -7.04 -4.80 20.32
C LYS A 157 -6.28 -6.03 20.83
N GLY A 158 -5.35 -5.77 21.74
CA GLY A 158 -4.62 -6.74 22.56
C GLY A 158 -4.70 -6.43 24.05
N GLN A 159 -5.67 -5.64 24.49
CA GLN A 159 -6.06 -5.53 25.91
C GLN A 159 -7.59 -5.58 26.00
N HIS A 160 -8.15 -6.76 26.24
CA HIS A 160 -9.07 -7.04 27.34
C HIS A 160 -9.43 -8.54 27.31
N TRP A 161 -8.81 -9.26 28.26
CA TRP A 161 -9.23 -10.46 29.02
C TRP A 161 -10.13 -11.51 28.35
#